data_AF-A0A916GWM2-F1
#
_entry.id   AF-A0A916GWM2-F1
#
_cell.length_a   1.000
_cell.length_b   1.000
_cell.length_c   1.000
_cell.angle_alpha   90.00
_cell.angle_beta   90.00
_cell.angle_gamma   90.00
#
_symmetry.space_group_name_H-M   'P 1'
#
loop_
_entity.id
_entity.type
_entity.pdbx_description
1 polymer ?
#
loop_
_entity_poly.entity_id
_entity_poly.type
_entity_poly.pdbx_seq_one_letter_code
_entity_poly.pdbx_strand_id
1 'polypeptide(L)'
;MALTGIQIYKLLPQTNCKDCGFPTCLAFAMKLAAKQIELSSCPHVNDAAKAQLAESSEPPVHLISVKSNGYDVQAGNEVVLFRHEKTFYHKPGVFLRVRDDESAEAIKAEITRAAGFQVNYVGRDLVLDGFAVEAVTGDVNKFTAAIAAVRDVTHRPI
;
A
#
# COMPACT_ATOMS: atom_id res chain seq x y z
N MET A 1 14.94 5.84 -7.59
CA MET A 1 15.45 4.65 -8.30
C MET A 1 16.29 3.85 -7.33
N ALA A 2 16.13 2.52 -7.27
CA ALA A 2 16.95 1.71 -6.38
C ALA A 2 18.44 1.90 -6.71
N LEU A 3 19.28 2.11 -5.69
CA LEU A 3 20.72 2.23 -5.89
C LEU A 3 21.30 0.89 -6.38
N THR A 4 22.18 0.96 -7.35
CA THR A 4 22.98 -0.19 -7.78
C THR A 4 23.92 -0.61 -6.66
N GLY A 5 24.31 -1.89 -6.62
CA GLY A 5 25.26 -2.36 -5.59
C GLY A 5 26.61 -1.61 -5.62
N ILE A 6 27.02 -1.05 -6.77
CA ILE A 6 28.22 -0.19 -6.85
C ILE A 6 27.98 1.15 -6.15
N GLN A 7 26.82 1.78 -6.34
CA GLN A 7 26.48 3.03 -5.66
C GLN A 7 26.37 2.82 -4.14
N ILE A 8 25.79 1.70 -3.70
CA ILE A 8 25.74 1.33 -2.28
C ILE A 8 27.16 1.12 -1.73
N TYR A 9 28.03 0.41 -2.45
CA TYR A 9 29.41 0.17 -2.03
C TYR A 9 30.20 1.48 -1.78
N LYS A 10 29.95 2.53 -2.58
CA LYS A 10 30.57 3.85 -2.38
C LYS A 10 30.18 4.54 -1.07
N LEU A 11 29.01 4.18 -0.51
CA LEU A 11 28.49 4.74 0.74
C LEU A 11 28.90 3.91 1.97
N LEU A 12 29.44 2.69 1.76
CA LEU A 12 29.88 1.84 2.86
C LEU A 12 31.30 2.21 3.34
N PRO A 13 31.71 1.76 4.55
CA PRO A 13 33.05 2.01 5.08
C PRO A 13 34.21 1.39 4.29
N GLN A 14 33.93 0.45 3.38
CA GLN A 14 34.92 -0.27 2.55
C GLN A 14 36.04 -0.98 3.33
N THR A 15 35.83 -1.26 4.62
CA THR A 15 36.82 -1.92 5.48
C THR A 15 36.99 -3.41 5.21
N ASN A 16 36.00 -4.06 4.60
CA ASN A 16 35.95 -5.51 4.40
C ASN A 16 36.18 -6.31 5.71
N CYS A 17 35.72 -5.78 6.85
CA CYS A 17 35.91 -6.35 8.20
C CYS A 17 35.25 -7.71 8.42
N LYS A 18 34.21 -8.05 7.63
CA LYS A 18 33.38 -9.28 7.74
C LYS A 18 32.50 -9.38 8.99
N ASP A 19 32.40 -8.32 9.79
CA ASP A 19 31.54 -8.29 10.97
C ASP A 19 30.04 -8.41 10.65
N CYS A 20 29.65 -8.09 9.41
CA CYS A 20 28.30 -8.30 8.88
C CYS A 20 28.06 -9.72 8.34
N GLY A 21 29.03 -10.64 8.45
CA GLY A 21 28.95 -12.01 7.93
C GLY A 21 29.23 -12.16 6.43
N PHE A 22 29.57 -11.07 5.72
CA PHE A 22 29.91 -11.10 4.30
C PHE A 22 31.41 -11.00 4.04
N PRO A 23 31.94 -11.68 3.01
CA PRO A 23 33.38 -11.72 2.74
C PRO A 23 33.97 -10.36 2.35
N THR A 24 33.16 -9.47 1.75
CA THR A 24 33.55 -8.11 1.36
C THR A 24 32.36 -7.14 1.51
N CYS A 25 32.66 -5.85 1.64
CA CYS A 25 31.65 -4.78 1.62
C CYS A 25 30.91 -4.72 0.28
N LEU A 26 31.56 -5.11 -0.83
CA LEU A 26 30.91 -5.21 -2.13
C LEU A 26 29.88 -6.36 -2.15
N ALA A 27 30.20 -7.51 -1.56
CA ALA A 27 29.25 -8.62 -1.44
C ALA A 27 28.03 -8.20 -0.60
N PHE A 28 28.25 -7.50 0.52
CA PHE A 28 27.17 -6.90 1.31
C PHE A 28 26.34 -5.92 0.46
N ALA A 29 26.97 -5.00 -0.27
CA ALA A 29 26.28 -4.01 -1.09
C ALA A 29 25.40 -4.63 -2.19
N MET A 30 25.85 -5.71 -2.83
CA MET A 30 25.05 -6.43 -3.83
C MET A 30 23.83 -7.12 -3.21
N LYS A 31 24.00 -7.72 -2.03
CA LYS A 31 22.90 -8.35 -1.28
C LYS A 31 21.89 -7.32 -0.77
N LEU A 32 22.36 -6.16 -0.35
CA LEU A 32 21.52 -5.02 0.05
C LEU A 32 20.75 -4.43 -1.14
N ALA A 33 21.40 -4.24 -2.30
CA ALA A 33 20.73 -3.79 -3.53
C ALA A 33 19.62 -4.74 -3.98
N ALA A 34 19.81 -6.04 -3.76
CA ALA A 34 18.81 -7.07 -4.04
C ALA A 34 17.71 -7.19 -2.96
N LYS A 35 17.73 -6.33 -1.92
CA LYS A 35 16.82 -6.37 -0.76
C LYS A 35 16.82 -7.72 -0.02
N GLN A 36 17.95 -8.45 -0.04
CA GLN A 36 18.08 -9.75 0.64
C GLN A 36 18.53 -9.62 2.09
N ILE A 37 19.06 -8.46 2.47
CA ILE A 37 19.54 -8.13 3.82
C ILE A 37 19.20 -6.67 4.14
N GLU A 38 19.23 -6.32 5.42
CA GLU A 38 19.03 -4.94 5.88
C GLU A 38 20.35 -4.22 6.14
N LEU A 39 20.34 -2.89 6.02
CA LEU A 39 21.51 -2.05 6.32
C LEU A 39 21.97 -2.18 7.77
N SER A 40 21.04 -2.46 8.68
CA SER A 40 21.26 -2.73 10.12
C SER A 40 22.25 -3.88 10.37
N SER A 41 22.45 -4.77 9.40
CA SER A 41 23.39 -5.90 9.49
C SER A 41 24.87 -5.48 9.46
N CYS A 42 25.18 -4.23 9.08
CA CYS A 42 26.55 -3.72 9.12
C CYS A 42 26.73 -2.75 10.30
N PRO A 43 27.53 -3.10 11.33
CA PRO A 43 27.68 -2.28 12.53
C PRO A 43 28.48 -0.98 12.31
N HIS A 44 29.23 -0.91 11.20
CA HIS A 44 30.17 0.18 10.93
C HIS A 44 29.63 1.27 10.00
N VAL A 45 28.36 1.22 9.61
CA VAL A 45 27.78 2.22 8.70
C VAL A 45 27.63 3.55 9.43
N ASN A 46 28.18 4.62 8.85
CA ASN A 46 28.05 5.96 9.39
C ASN A 46 26.60 6.49 9.21
N ASP A 47 26.20 7.44 10.04
CA ASP A 47 24.80 7.89 10.05
C ASP A 47 24.43 8.67 8.77
N ALA A 48 25.39 9.31 8.12
CA ALA A 48 25.19 9.98 6.82
C ALA A 48 24.84 8.98 5.70
N ALA A 49 25.55 7.84 5.62
CA ALA A 49 25.23 6.78 4.67
C ALA A 49 23.91 6.10 5.00
N LYS A 50 23.56 5.95 6.30
CA LYS A 50 22.24 5.45 6.69
C LYS A 50 21.12 6.34 6.17
N ALA A 51 21.23 7.66 6.31
CA ALA A 51 20.23 8.60 5.81
C ALA A 51 20.05 8.49 4.29
N GLN A 52 21.15 8.54 3.54
CA GLN A 52 21.11 8.50 2.07
C GLN A 52 20.65 7.13 1.51
N LEU A 53 21.01 6.04 2.18
CA LEU A 53 20.54 4.70 1.82
C LEU A 53 19.07 4.49 2.21
N ALA A 54 18.59 5.09 3.31
CA ALA A 54 17.18 5.04 3.70
C ALA A 54 16.30 5.80 2.70
N GLU A 55 16.68 7.04 2.35
CA GLU A 55 15.96 7.88 1.37
C GLU A 55 15.87 7.20 0.00
N SER A 56 16.96 6.59 -0.47
CA SER A 56 16.97 5.89 -1.75
C SER A 56 16.27 4.52 -1.73
N SER A 57 16.05 3.95 -0.54
CA SER A 57 15.33 2.70 -0.35
C SER A 57 13.83 2.92 -0.15
N GLU A 58 13.38 4.15 0.09
CA GLU A 58 11.97 4.46 0.18
C GLU A 58 11.25 4.06 -1.12
N PRO A 59 10.12 3.36 -1.00
CA PRO A 59 9.36 2.98 -2.17
C PRO A 59 8.88 4.25 -2.88
N PRO A 60 8.97 4.33 -4.23
CA PRO A 60 8.51 5.51 -4.98
C PRO A 60 7.03 5.86 -4.74
N VAL A 61 6.23 4.87 -4.33
CA VAL A 61 4.83 5.00 -3.98
C VAL A 61 4.65 4.47 -2.56
N HIS A 62 4.20 5.29 -1.62
CA HIS A 62 3.93 4.83 -0.26
C HIS A 62 2.76 3.85 -0.23
N LEU A 63 2.80 2.91 0.73
CA LEU A 63 1.66 2.05 1.02
C LEU A 63 0.64 2.81 1.85
N ILE A 64 -0.59 2.90 1.36
CA ILE A 64 -1.73 3.44 2.08
C ILE A 64 -2.72 2.30 2.34
N SER A 65 -3.25 2.25 3.56
CA SER A 65 -4.24 1.23 3.97
C SER A 65 -5.53 1.90 4.43
N VAL A 66 -6.65 1.50 3.84
CA VAL A 66 -7.99 1.87 4.29
C VAL A 66 -8.59 0.66 5.00
N LYS A 67 -8.75 0.78 6.32
CA LYS A 67 -9.20 -0.33 7.19
C LYS A 67 -10.55 -0.04 7.81
N SER A 68 -11.38 -1.07 7.94
CA SER A 68 -12.66 -0.99 8.64
C SER A 68 -13.07 -2.37 9.11
N ASN A 69 -13.28 -2.56 10.42
CA ASN A 69 -13.90 -3.77 11.01
C ASN A 69 -13.44 -5.12 10.41
N GLY A 70 -12.11 -5.32 10.29
CA GLY A 70 -11.51 -6.55 9.75
C GLY A 70 -11.27 -6.56 8.23
N TYR A 71 -11.76 -5.57 7.50
CA TYR A 71 -11.41 -5.31 6.11
C TYR A 71 -10.16 -4.42 6.04
N ASP A 72 -9.27 -4.74 5.10
CA ASP A 72 -8.02 -4.00 4.83
C ASP A 72 -7.83 -3.89 3.32
N VAL A 73 -7.95 -2.68 2.79
CA VAL A 73 -7.69 -2.37 1.38
C VAL A 73 -6.41 -1.58 1.31
N GLN A 74 -5.41 -2.16 0.64
CA GLN A 74 -4.08 -1.58 0.53
C GLN A 74 -3.82 -1.11 -0.91
N ALA A 75 -3.24 0.06 -1.05
CA ALA A 75 -2.87 0.63 -2.34
C ALA A 75 -1.48 1.28 -2.26
N GLY A 76 -0.69 1.13 -3.32
CA GLY A 76 0.65 1.69 -3.41
C GLY A 76 1.74 0.65 -3.18
N ASN A 77 2.95 1.10 -2.78
CA ASN A 77 4.15 0.26 -2.71
C ASN A 77 4.44 -0.53 -4.00
N GLU A 78 4.05 0.03 -5.14
CA GLU A 78 4.33 -0.53 -6.45
C GLU A 78 5.71 -0.08 -6.93
N VAL A 79 6.42 -1.00 -7.59
CA VAL A 79 7.84 -0.82 -7.92
C VAL A 79 8.14 -0.84 -9.41
N VAL A 80 7.15 -1.14 -10.25
CA VAL A 80 7.28 -1.26 -11.70
C VAL A 80 6.14 -0.57 -12.43
N LEU A 81 6.41 -0.10 -13.65
CA LEU A 81 5.38 0.41 -14.56
C LEU A 81 4.73 -0.72 -15.35
N PHE A 82 5.52 -1.72 -15.74
CA PHE A 82 5.05 -2.83 -16.55
C PHE A 82 5.10 -4.15 -15.80
N ARG A 83 3.97 -4.87 -15.81
CA ARG A 83 3.79 -6.14 -15.10
C ARG A 83 4.69 -7.31 -15.57
N HIS A 84 5.42 -7.13 -16.67
CA HIS A 84 6.35 -8.14 -17.19
C HIS A 84 7.78 -7.92 -16.68
N GLU A 85 8.11 -6.72 -16.19
CA GLU A 85 9.37 -6.46 -15.49
C GLU A 85 9.34 -7.06 -14.08
N LYS A 86 8.19 -6.97 -13.42
CA LYS A 86 7.88 -7.59 -12.13
C LYS A 86 6.36 -7.65 -11.91
N THR A 87 5.92 -8.29 -10.82
CA THR A 87 4.49 -8.32 -10.44
C THR A 87 4.03 -6.99 -9.85
N PHE A 88 2.76 -6.66 -10.06
CA PHE A 88 2.02 -5.74 -9.19
C PHE A 88 1.64 -6.48 -7.91
N TYR A 89 1.75 -5.80 -6.77
CA TYR A 89 1.59 -6.44 -5.47
C TYR A 89 0.21 -6.22 -4.87
N HIS A 90 -0.38 -5.04 -5.06
CA HIS A 90 -1.65 -4.67 -4.46
C HIS A 90 -2.73 -4.53 -5.53
N LYS A 91 -3.81 -5.31 -5.38
CA LYS A 91 -4.99 -5.18 -6.24
C LYS A 91 -5.63 -3.81 -6.00
N PRO A 92 -6.05 -3.08 -7.05
CA PRO A 92 -6.77 -1.82 -6.86
C PRO A 92 -8.10 -2.07 -6.14
N GLY A 93 -8.37 -1.24 -5.14
CA GLY A 93 -9.65 -1.24 -4.43
C GLY A 93 -10.76 -0.69 -5.32
N VAL A 94 -11.87 -1.42 -5.41
CA VAL A 94 -13.08 -1.00 -6.15
C VAL A 94 -14.13 -0.53 -5.16
N PHE A 95 -14.43 0.77 -5.23
CA PHE A 95 -15.39 1.45 -4.35
C PHE A 95 -16.61 1.89 -5.15
N LEU A 96 -17.80 1.66 -4.59
CA LEU A 96 -19.03 2.19 -5.17
C LEU A 96 -19.31 3.59 -4.61
N ARG A 97 -19.54 4.55 -5.51
CA ARG A 97 -19.90 5.92 -5.15
C ARG A 97 -21.36 5.99 -4.70
N VAL A 98 -21.60 6.67 -3.59
CA VAL A 98 -22.93 6.94 -3.01
C VAL A 98 -23.03 8.45 -2.77
N ARG A 99 -24.14 9.07 -3.14
CA ARG A 99 -24.32 10.52 -2.97
C ARG A 99 -25.23 10.83 -1.77
N ASP A 100 -25.02 11.99 -1.16
CA ASP A 100 -25.80 12.50 -0.03
C ASP A 100 -27.10 13.23 -0.44
N ASP A 101 -27.37 13.40 -1.74
CA ASP A 101 -28.62 13.94 -2.27
C ASP A 101 -29.77 12.91 -2.32
N GLU A 102 -29.44 11.62 -2.17
CA GLU A 102 -30.37 10.51 -2.18
C GLU A 102 -30.99 10.26 -0.80
N SER A 103 -32.19 9.64 -0.77
CA SER A 103 -32.84 9.32 0.49
C SER A 103 -32.11 8.17 1.22
N ALA A 104 -32.20 8.13 2.55
CA ALA A 104 -31.54 7.09 3.34
C ALA A 104 -32.01 5.68 2.95
N GLU A 105 -33.27 5.51 2.54
CA GLU A 105 -33.83 4.25 2.09
C GLU A 105 -33.24 3.81 0.74
N ALA A 106 -33.08 4.76 -0.19
CA ALA A 106 -32.46 4.50 -1.49
C ALA A 106 -31.01 4.07 -1.33
N ILE A 107 -30.25 4.81 -0.50
CA ILE A 107 -28.86 4.50 -0.14
C ILE A 107 -28.75 3.08 0.44
N LYS A 108 -29.59 2.74 1.43
CA LYS A 108 -29.59 1.40 2.05
C LYS A 108 -29.90 0.30 1.04
N ALA A 109 -30.85 0.53 0.14
CA ALA A 109 -31.22 -0.45 -0.89
C ALA A 109 -30.10 -0.68 -1.91
N GLU A 110 -29.41 0.38 -2.35
CA GLU A 110 -28.27 0.27 -3.25
C GLU A 110 -27.09 -0.44 -2.59
N ILE A 111 -26.75 -0.07 -1.36
CA ILE A 111 -25.63 -0.67 -0.63
C ILE A 111 -25.89 -2.14 -0.34
N THR A 112 -27.12 -2.52 0.01
CA THR A 112 -27.46 -3.93 0.25
C THR A 112 -27.24 -4.76 -1.02
N ARG A 113 -27.70 -4.25 -2.17
CA ARG A 113 -27.50 -4.90 -3.48
C ARG A 113 -26.02 -4.99 -3.86
N ALA A 114 -25.26 -3.93 -3.65
CA ALA A 114 -23.84 -3.88 -3.96
C ALA A 114 -22.99 -4.73 -3.00
N ALA A 115 -23.30 -4.74 -1.70
CA ALA A 115 -22.60 -5.52 -0.71
C ALA A 115 -22.76 -7.04 -0.96
N GLY A 116 -23.94 -7.46 -1.42
CA GLY A 116 -24.22 -8.84 -1.82
C GLY A 116 -23.72 -9.22 -3.22
N PHE A 117 -23.19 -8.28 -4.01
CA PHE A 117 -22.67 -8.59 -5.33
C PHE A 117 -21.32 -9.30 -5.24
N GLN A 118 -21.28 -10.51 -5.79
CA GLN A 118 -20.08 -11.35 -5.85
C GLN A 118 -20.06 -12.11 -7.17
N VAL A 119 -18.88 -12.18 -7.81
CA VAL A 119 -18.67 -12.97 -9.02
C VAL A 119 -17.54 -13.96 -8.77
N ASN A 120 -17.81 -15.25 -8.95
CA ASN A 120 -16.76 -16.26 -8.91
C ASN A 120 -16.04 -16.31 -10.27
N TYR A 121 -14.73 -16.10 -10.25
CA TYR A 121 -13.88 -16.22 -11.43
C TYR A 121 -12.74 -17.20 -11.11
N VAL A 122 -12.85 -18.42 -11.65
CA VAL A 122 -11.83 -19.48 -11.51
C VAL A 122 -11.47 -19.74 -10.03
N GLY A 123 -12.50 -19.91 -9.19
CA GLY A 123 -12.31 -20.18 -7.75
C GLY A 123 -11.91 -18.98 -6.91
N ARG A 124 -11.94 -17.76 -7.48
CA ARG A 124 -11.75 -16.51 -6.74
C ARG A 124 -13.05 -15.73 -6.69
N ASP A 125 -13.42 -15.28 -5.50
CA ASP A 125 -14.58 -14.43 -5.31
C ASP A 125 -14.19 -12.96 -5.50
N LEU A 126 -14.74 -12.36 -6.56
CA LEU A 126 -14.61 -10.94 -6.85
C LEU A 126 -15.74 -10.19 -6.15
N VAL A 127 -15.37 -9.37 -5.17
CA VAL A 127 -16.29 -8.55 -4.36
C VAL A 127 -15.89 -7.07 -4.46
N LEU A 128 -16.81 -6.19 -4.08
CA LEU A 128 -16.52 -4.77 -3.87
C LEU A 128 -15.73 -4.57 -2.58
N ASP A 129 -14.73 -3.70 -2.65
CA ASP A 129 -13.80 -3.45 -1.55
C ASP A 129 -14.36 -2.41 -0.56
N GLY A 130 -15.20 -1.47 -1.00
CA GLY A 130 -15.83 -0.48 -0.12
C GLY A 130 -16.83 0.44 -0.81
N PHE A 131 -17.16 1.54 -0.13
CA PHE A 131 -18.08 2.57 -0.61
C PHE A 131 -17.46 3.95 -0.46
N ALA A 132 -17.81 4.91 -1.31
CA ALA A 132 -17.32 6.28 -1.23
C ALA A 132 -18.50 7.23 -1.17
N VAL A 133 -18.65 7.95 -0.05
CA VAL A 133 -19.74 8.92 0.12
C VAL A 133 -19.32 10.27 -0.45
N GLU A 134 -20.06 10.75 -1.43
CA GLU A 134 -19.85 12.05 -2.08
C GLU A 134 -20.76 13.10 -1.45
N ALA A 135 -20.15 14.18 -0.96
CA ALA A 135 -20.85 15.35 -0.43
C ALA A 135 -21.26 16.30 -1.57
N VAL A 136 -22.36 15.97 -2.26
CA VAL A 136 -22.92 16.78 -3.35
C VAL A 136 -23.67 18.00 -2.81
N THR A 137 -24.38 17.83 -1.69
CA THR A 137 -25.23 18.91 -1.14
C THR A 137 -24.44 19.98 -0.39
N GLY A 138 -23.24 19.64 0.12
CA GLY A 138 -22.46 20.50 1.00
C GLY A 138 -23.05 20.68 2.41
N ASP A 139 -24.14 19.99 2.74
CA ASP A 139 -24.76 20.02 4.06
C ASP A 139 -24.19 18.92 4.97
N VAL A 140 -23.56 19.33 6.08
CA VAL A 140 -22.95 18.44 7.07
C VAL A 140 -23.96 17.42 7.63
N ASN A 141 -25.22 17.82 7.81
CA ASN A 141 -26.23 16.94 8.40
C ASN A 141 -26.64 15.83 7.41
N LYS A 142 -26.82 16.18 6.13
CA LYS A 142 -27.14 15.21 5.08
C LYS A 142 -26.00 14.25 4.85
N PHE A 143 -24.77 14.76 4.80
CA PHE A 143 -23.58 13.94 4.65
C PHE A 143 -23.41 12.96 5.82
N THR A 144 -23.61 13.43 7.05
CA THR A 144 -23.54 12.58 8.25
C THR A 144 -24.65 11.52 8.25
N ALA A 145 -25.86 11.89 7.83
CA ALA A 145 -26.98 10.95 7.69
C ALA A 145 -26.70 9.88 6.62
N ALA A 146 -26.11 10.26 5.48
CA ALA A 146 -25.70 9.34 4.43
C ALA A 146 -24.63 8.35 4.92
N ILE A 147 -23.61 8.84 5.64
CA ILE A 147 -22.58 7.98 6.27
C ILE A 147 -23.21 7.00 7.26
N ALA A 148 -24.13 7.47 8.12
CA ALA A 148 -24.82 6.61 9.07
C ALA A 148 -25.65 5.54 8.34
N ALA A 149 -26.38 5.93 7.29
CA ALA A 149 -27.17 5.01 6.49
C ALA A 149 -26.31 3.93 5.81
N VAL A 150 -25.11 4.28 5.34
CA VAL A 150 -24.12 3.32 4.80
C VAL A 150 -23.65 2.37 5.91
N ARG A 151 -23.26 2.92 7.05
CA ARG A 151 -22.66 2.15 8.15
C ARG A 151 -23.64 1.18 8.82
N ASP A 152 -24.94 1.50 8.80
CA ASP A 152 -26.02 0.61 9.25
C ASP A 152 -26.07 -0.70 8.46
N VAL A 153 -25.65 -0.69 7.19
CA VAL A 153 -25.77 -1.84 6.27
C VAL A 153 -24.43 -2.57 6.12
N THR A 154 -23.31 -1.84 6.10
CA THR A 154 -22.00 -2.42 5.79
C THR A 154 -20.88 -1.95 6.70
N HIS A 155 -20.00 -2.89 7.01
CA HIS A 155 -18.78 -2.66 7.78
C HIS A 155 -17.53 -2.55 6.89
N ARG A 156 -17.68 -2.57 5.56
CA ARG A 156 -16.59 -2.31 4.62
C ARG A 156 -16.04 -0.87 4.78
N PRO A 157 -14.82 -0.59 4.29
CA PRO A 157 -14.25 0.75 4.28
C PRO A 157 -15.13 1.77 3.56
N ILE A 158 -15.19 2.98 4.13
CA ILE A 158 -15.87 4.17 3.59
C ILE A 158 -14.96 5.39 3.61
#